data_AF-A0A916SHL4-F1
#
_entry.id   AF-A0A916SHL4-F1
#
_cell.length_a   1.000
_cell.length_b   1.000
_cell.length_c   1.000
_cell.angle_alpha   90.00
_cell.angle_beta   90.00
_cell.angle_gamma   90.00
#
_symmetry.space_group_name_H-M   'P 1'
#
loop_
_entity.id
_entity.type
_entity.pdbx_description
1 polymer ?
#
loop_
_entity_poly.entity_id
_entity_poly.type
_entity_poly.pdbx_seq_one_letter_code
_entity_poly.pdbx_strand_id
1 'polypeptide(L)'
;MITHSKASLSIISETHAAAEVDAVLGLEPTRTAEIGDRKALSGLPRKYSLWVLEAEAHDGLDPLESLAEVLRGKAAALESLRGNYSTEIVYGGFSDSSQGSFVFSAGLMADLGALGCDFLGTTYLEEPEYDTPNVREEVVLPVIPGREDEFETAFATAQHIVAASPGFRDLTLSRGIETPNHYLLLIEWDSLEAHEQGFRGSPAYDEWRSQLHHFYEPMPEVAHFTELARLRG
;
A
#
# COMPACT_ATOMS: atom_id res chain seq x y z
N MET A 1 -1.17 6.95 8.49
CA MET A 1 -0.01 7.84 8.76
C MET A 1 0.97 7.66 7.61
N ILE A 2 1.83 8.65 7.30
CA ILE A 2 2.91 8.39 6.32
C ILE A 2 3.92 7.45 6.98
N THR A 3 4.02 6.23 6.46
CA THR A 3 4.86 5.12 6.95
C THR A 3 6.20 5.07 6.24
N HIS A 4 6.25 5.54 5.00
CA HIS A 4 7.49 5.69 4.25
C HIS A 4 7.36 6.90 3.32
N SER A 5 8.46 7.61 3.09
CA SER A 5 8.44 8.69 2.11
C SER A 5 9.76 8.88 1.40
N LYS A 6 9.66 9.47 0.21
CA LYS A 6 10.78 9.80 -0.65
C LYS A 6 10.58 11.18 -1.25
N ALA A 7 11.66 11.94 -1.36
CA ALA A 7 11.70 13.18 -2.10
C ALA A 7 12.85 13.17 -3.10
N SER A 8 12.69 13.85 -4.22
CA SER A 8 13.78 14.07 -5.15
C SER A 8 13.72 15.43 -5.82
N LEU A 9 14.89 15.99 -6.13
CA LEU A 9 15.04 17.00 -7.16
C LEU A 9 15.43 16.28 -8.45
N SER A 10 14.61 16.44 -9.48
CA SER A 10 14.85 15.92 -10.82
C SER A 10 15.09 17.08 -11.79
N ILE A 11 16.18 16.99 -12.55
CA ILE A 11 16.54 17.95 -13.58
C ILE A 11 16.68 17.22 -14.90
N ILE A 12 15.85 17.60 -15.88
CA ILE A 12 15.64 16.82 -17.10
C ILE A 12 15.77 17.74 -18.32
N SER A 13 16.50 17.30 -19.35
CA SER A 13 16.57 17.98 -20.64
C SER A 13 16.49 16.99 -21.79
N GLU A 14 15.78 17.37 -22.85
CA GLU A 14 15.76 16.61 -24.12
C GLU A 14 16.98 16.92 -25.01
N THR A 15 17.80 17.90 -24.65
CA THR A 15 18.84 18.45 -25.56
C THR A 15 20.20 18.65 -24.91
N HIS A 16 20.30 18.74 -23.59
CA HIS A 16 21.55 19.02 -22.88
C HIS A 16 21.96 17.85 -21.98
N ALA A 17 23.24 17.75 -21.63
CA ALA A 17 23.75 16.61 -20.85
C ALA A 17 23.42 16.75 -19.35
N ALA A 18 23.34 15.63 -18.64
CA ALA A 18 23.18 15.64 -17.18
C ALA A 18 24.44 16.13 -16.48
N ALA A 19 25.64 15.85 -17.03
CA ALA A 19 26.92 16.29 -16.46
C ALA A 19 27.09 17.82 -16.37
N GLU A 20 26.37 18.60 -17.18
CA GLU A 20 26.37 20.06 -17.09
C GLU A 20 25.69 20.56 -15.80
N VAL A 21 24.76 19.78 -15.25
CA VAL A 21 24.04 20.09 -14.00
C VAL A 21 24.98 19.99 -12.80
N ASP A 22 25.89 19.00 -12.77
CA ASP A 22 26.91 18.82 -11.72
C ASP A 22 27.72 20.11 -11.54
N ALA A 23 28.17 20.69 -12.66
CA ALA A 23 28.99 21.88 -12.67
C ALA A 23 28.25 23.13 -12.15
N VAL A 24 26.94 23.22 -12.41
CA VAL A 24 26.12 24.37 -12.01
C VAL A 24 25.70 24.28 -10.54
N LEU A 25 25.25 23.10 -10.10
CA LEU A 25 24.80 22.91 -8.73
C LEU A 25 25.95 22.66 -7.76
N GLY A 26 27.06 22.07 -8.20
CA GLY A 26 28.15 21.64 -7.33
C GLY A 26 27.68 20.64 -6.27
N LEU A 27 26.77 19.74 -6.66
CA LEU A 27 26.21 18.68 -5.84
C LEU A 27 26.47 17.34 -6.53
N GLU A 28 26.71 16.29 -5.75
CA GLU A 28 26.81 14.93 -6.26
C GLU A 28 25.40 14.34 -6.41
N PRO A 29 24.98 13.89 -7.61
CA PRO A 29 23.69 13.26 -7.81
C PRO A 29 23.61 11.88 -7.17
N THR A 30 22.42 11.48 -6.74
CA THR A 30 22.12 10.09 -6.41
C THR A 30 22.14 9.21 -7.65
N ARG A 31 21.65 9.73 -8.79
CA ARG A 31 21.70 9.04 -10.07
C ARG A 31 21.65 10.00 -11.25
N THR A 32 22.28 9.58 -12.34
CA THR A 32 22.24 10.28 -13.63
C THR A 32 21.94 9.32 -14.78
N ALA A 33 21.49 9.85 -15.90
CA ALA A 33 21.42 9.15 -17.19
C ALA A 33 21.53 10.16 -18.33
N GLU A 34 22.11 9.73 -19.45
CA GLU A 34 22.27 10.57 -20.64
C GLU A 34 21.30 10.20 -21.76
N ILE A 35 21.15 11.13 -22.72
CA ILE A 35 20.39 10.88 -23.94
C ILE A 35 21.06 9.73 -24.69
N GLY A 36 20.27 8.73 -25.08
CA GLY A 36 20.76 7.52 -25.74
C GLY A 36 21.00 6.32 -24.81
N ASP A 37 21.12 6.55 -23.50
CA ASP A 37 21.32 5.47 -22.53
C ASP A 37 20.14 4.49 -22.52
N ARG A 38 20.43 3.24 -22.17
CA ARG A 38 19.43 2.16 -22.12
C ARG A 38 19.36 1.58 -20.72
N LYS A 39 18.13 1.49 -20.17
CA LYS A 39 17.88 0.86 -18.85
C LYS A 39 18.08 -0.67 -18.89
N ALA A 40 17.88 -1.29 -20.05
CA ALA A 40 18.13 -2.71 -20.32
C ALA A 40 18.70 -2.87 -21.73
N LEU A 41 19.46 -3.94 -21.99
CA LEU A 41 20.11 -4.19 -23.30
C LEU A 41 19.15 -4.10 -24.51
N SER A 42 17.91 -4.59 -24.36
CA SER A 42 16.86 -4.53 -25.39
C SER A 42 15.94 -3.30 -25.27
N GLY A 43 16.13 -2.46 -24.25
CA GLY A 43 15.29 -1.29 -24.00
C GLY A 43 15.48 -0.19 -25.03
N LEU A 44 14.44 0.61 -25.25
CA LEU A 44 14.53 1.82 -26.07
C LEU A 44 15.55 2.80 -25.45
N PRO A 45 16.36 3.49 -26.27
CA PRO A 45 17.24 4.53 -25.78
C PRO A 45 16.43 5.68 -25.17
N ARG A 46 16.94 6.26 -24.09
CA ARG A 46 16.37 7.46 -23.47
C ARG A 46 16.40 8.63 -24.44
N LYS A 47 15.33 9.42 -24.42
CA LYS A 47 15.17 10.63 -25.24
C LYS A 47 15.59 11.92 -24.51
N TYR A 48 15.95 11.80 -23.24
CA TYR A 48 16.29 12.91 -22.36
C TYR A 48 17.46 12.49 -21.46
N SER A 49 18.24 13.47 -21.02
CA SER A 49 19.16 13.35 -19.90
C SER A 49 18.42 13.56 -18.58
N LEU A 50 18.95 12.99 -17.52
CA LEU A 50 18.35 12.98 -16.20
C LEU A 50 19.44 13.15 -15.16
N TRP A 51 19.26 14.13 -14.28
CA TRP A 51 20.05 14.32 -13.08
C TRP A 51 19.11 14.28 -11.87
N VAL A 52 19.40 13.45 -10.86
CA VAL A 52 18.52 13.29 -9.69
C VAL A 52 19.32 13.29 -8.40
N LEU A 53 18.83 14.08 -7.45
CA LEU A 53 19.19 14.02 -6.04
C LEU A 53 17.99 13.50 -5.24
N GLU A 54 18.15 12.39 -4.54
CA GLU A 54 17.07 11.71 -3.81
C GLU A 54 17.36 11.66 -2.31
N ALA A 55 16.29 11.76 -1.51
CA ALA A 55 16.29 11.52 -0.07
C ALA A 55 15.12 10.58 0.28
N GLU A 56 15.30 9.71 1.27
CA GLU A 56 14.31 8.71 1.71
C GLU A 56 14.28 8.66 3.24
N ALA A 57 13.11 8.37 3.81
CA ALA A 57 12.93 8.19 5.25
C ALA A 57 11.88 7.12 5.56
N HIS A 58 12.03 6.47 6.72
CA HIS A 58 11.14 5.42 7.21
C HIS A 58 9.97 5.95 8.05
N ASP A 59 9.80 7.27 8.13
CA ASP A 59 8.64 7.97 8.69
C ASP A 59 8.64 9.44 8.26
N GLY A 60 7.47 10.08 8.30
CA GLY A 60 7.36 11.54 8.22
C GLY A 60 7.65 12.18 6.84
N LEU A 61 7.99 13.48 6.88
CA LEU A 61 8.27 14.34 5.73
C LEU A 61 9.77 14.70 5.62
N ASP A 62 10.60 14.07 6.44
CA ASP A 62 12.03 14.27 6.58
C ASP A 62 12.80 14.33 5.25
N PRO A 63 12.43 13.58 4.18
CA PRO A 63 13.12 13.68 2.90
C PRO A 63 13.00 15.05 2.23
N LEU A 64 11.84 15.72 2.36
CA LEU A 64 11.66 17.06 1.80
C LEU A 64 12.43 18.12 2.58
N GLU A 65 12.41 18.01 3.91
CA GLU A 65 13.18 18.92 4.76
C GLU A 65 14.68 18.76 4.52
N SER A 66 15.15 17.52 4.39
CA SER A 66 16.54 17.20 4.04
C SER A 66 16.93 17.75 2.67
N LEU A 67 16.05 17.59 1.67
CA LEU A 67 16.30 18.12 0.34
C LEU A 67 16.33 19.65 0.33
N ALA A 68 15.39 20.30 1.01
CA ALA A 68 15.37 21.76 1.13
C ALA A 68 16.64 22.29 1.82
N GLU A 69 17.14 21.59 2.85
CA GLU A 69 18.38 21.95 3.53
C GLU A 69 19.61 21.82 2.61
N VAL A 70 19.72 20.72 1.86
CA VAL A 70 20.83 20.52 0.91
C VAL A 70 20.81 21.56 -0.21
N LEU A 71 19.62 21.97 -0.65
CA LEU A 71 19.43 22.95 -1.72
C LEU A 71 19.48 24.40 -1.22
N ARG A 72 19.67 24.63 0.09
CA ARG A 72 19.77 25.97 0.68
C ARG A 72 20.84 26.80 -0.05
N GLY A 73 20.42 27.95 -0.57
CA GLY A 73 21.31 28.86 -1.32
C GLY A 73 21.57 28.48 -2.78
N LYS A 74 20.92 27.44 -3.33
CA LYS A 74 21.07 27.02 -4.73
C LYS A 74 20.04 27.64 -5.69
N ALA A 75 19.14 28.48 -5.20
CA ALA A 75 18.06 29.09 -5.99
C ALA A 75 18.54 29.75 -7.30
N ALA A 76 19.61 30.57 -7.24
CA ALA A 76 20.14 31.24 -8.43
C ALA A 76 20.75 30.25 -9.45
N ALA A 77 21.34 29.15 -8.98
CA ALA A 77 21.91 28.12 -9.84
C ALA A 77 20.80 27.31 -10.52
N LEU A 78 19.75 26.94 -9.77
CA LEU A 78 18.55 26.29 -10.30
C LEU A 78 17.85 27.18 -11.34
N GLU A 79 17.74 28.49 -11.07
CA GLU A 79 17.18 29.45 -12.01
C GLU A 79 17.96 29.49 -13.33
N SER A 80 19.29 29.43 -13.29
CA SER A 80 20.11 29.43 -14.51
C SER A 80 19.91 28.19 -15.39
N LEU A 81 19.42 27.09 -14.84
CA LEU A 81 19.17 25.84 -15.58
C LEU A 81 17.84 25.87 -16.34
N ARG A 82 16.85 26.67 -15.92
CA ARG A 82 15.48 26.64 -16.45
C ARG A 82 15.35 26.90 -17.94
N GLY A 83 16.32 27.59 -18.54
CA GLY A 83 16.31 27.83 -19.99
C GLY A 83 16.47 26.55 -20.81
N ASN A 84 17.16 25.55 -20.26
CA ASN A 84 17.56 24.33 -20.97
C ASN A 84 17.07 23.04 -20.29
N TYR A 85 16.61 23.13 -19.05
CA TYR A 85 16.18 22.01 -18.22
C TYR A 85 14.84 22.31 -17.55
N SER A 86 14.03 21.27 -17.37
CA SER A 86 12.98 21.27 -16.36
C SER A 86 13.61 21.00 -14.98
N THR A 87 13.06 21.62 -13.93
CA THR A 87 13.53 21.45 -12.55
C THR A 87 12.32 21.16 -11.66
N GLU A 88 12.21 19.93 -11.18
CA GLU A 88 11.03 19.43 -10.49
C GLU A 88 11.43 18.84 -9.14
N ILE A 89 10.71 19.20 -8.08
CA ILE A 89 10.77 18.53 -6.78
C ILE A 89 9.58 17.59 -6.70
N VAL A 90 9.87 16.29 -6.58
CA VAL A 90 8.85 15.24 -6.51
C VAL A 90 8.85 14.65 -5.12
N TYR A 91 7.68 14.56 -4.50
CA TYR A 91 7.45 13.89 -3.24
C TYR A 91 6.52 12.69 -3.43
N GLY A 92 6.93 11.53 -2.92
CA GLY A 92 6.13 10.33 -2.82
C GLY A 92 5.97 9.96 -1.35
N GLY A 93 4.74 10.06 -0.83
CA GLY A 93 4.39 9.57 0.50
C GLY A 93 3.64 8.25 0.40
N PHE A 94 3.95 7.30 1.27
CA PHE A 94 3.28 6.01 1.38
C PHE A 94 2.55 5.98 2.71
N SER A 95 1.27 5.58 2.72
CA SER A 95 0.45 5.58 3.92
C SER A 95 -0.31 4.27 4.08
N ASP A 96 -0.31 3.74 5.30
CA ASP A 96 -1.19 2.66 5.75
C ASP A 96 -2.67 3.09 5.95
N SER A 97 -3.02 4.35 5.65
CA SER A 97 -4.33 4.92 5.95
C SER A 97 -4.87 5.77 4.81
N SER A 98 -6.09 5.46 4.38
CA SER A 98 -6.83 6.24 3.38
C SER A 98 -7.31 7.60 3.90
N GLN A 99 -7.25 7.82 5.21
CA GLN A 99 -7.68 9.06 5.86
C GLN A 99 -6.56 9.71 6.70
N GLY A 100 -5.30 9.35 6.45
CA GLY A 100 -4.16 9.93 7.14
C GLY A 100 -3.89 11.37 6.68
N SER A 101 -4.03 12.35 7.57
CA SER A 101 -3.61 13.72 7.30
C SER A 101 -2.09 13.86 7.47
N PHE A 102 -1.47 14.70 6.65
CA PHE A 102 -0.11 15.22 6.84
C PHE A 102 -0.10 16.73 6.58
N VAL A 103 0.92 17.42 7.08
CA VAL A 103 1.03 18.88 7.00
C VAL A 103 2.43 19.26 6.56
N PHE A 104 2.53 20.04 5.48
CA PHE A 104 3.75 20.78 5.17
C PHE A 104 3.80 22.04 6.03
N SER A 105 4.89 22.22 6.78
CA SER A 105 5.07 23.43 7.57
C SER A 105 5.19 24.66 6.66
N ALA A 106 4.72 25.82 7.12
CA ALA A 106 4.83 27.06 6.34
C ALA A 106 6.31 27.42 6.03
N GLY A 107 7.23 27.09 6.94
CA GLY A 107 8.67 27.26 6.73
C GLY A 107 9.18 26.40 5.59
N LEU A 108 8.85 25.10 5.60
CA LEU A 108 9.21 24.19 4.52
C LEU A 108 8.65 24.66 3.17
N MET A 109 7.39 25.09 3.12
CA MET A 109 6.78 25.60 1.89
C MET A 109 7.47 26.87 1.39
N ALA A 110 7.93 27.75 2.29
CA ALA A 110 8.69 28.94 1.93
C ALA A 110 10.08 28.58 1.38
N ASP A 111 10.77 27.64 2.02
CA ASP A 111 12.09 27.17 1.59
C ASP A 111 12.01 26.50 0.21
N LEU A 112 11.03 25.62 -0.01
CA LEU A 112 10.77 24.99 -1.31
C LEU A 112 10.41 26.03 -2.37
N GLY A 113 9.53 26.99 -2.04
CA GLY A 113 9.14 28.06 -2.96
C GLY A 113 10.32 28.94 -3.39
N ALA A 114 11.29 29.17 -2.50
CA ALA A 114 12.48 29.96 -2.80
C ALA A 114 13.43 29.29 -3.81
N LEU A 115 13.35 27.97 -3.99
CA LEU A 115 14.10 27.23 -5.02
C LEU A 115 13.54 27.48 -6.42
N GLY A 116 12.29 27.93 -6.51
CA GLY A 116 11.57 28.19 -7.75
C GLY A 116 11.10 26.95 -8.49
N CYS A 117 11.48 25.73 -8.07
CA CYS A 117 11.14 24.48 -8.75
C CYS A 117 9.64 24.19 -8.72
N ASP A 118 9.16 23.48 -9.74
CA ASP A 118 7.81 22.93 -9.70
C ASP A 118 7.75 21.83 -8.65
N PHE A 119 6.67 21.79 -7.86
CA PHE A 119 6.50 20.81 -6.79
C PHE A 119 5.34 19.87 -7.12
N LEU A 120 5.63 18.56 -7.16
CA LEU A 120 4.65 17.51 -7.36
C LEU A 120 4.64 16.58 -6.14
N GLY A 121 3.50 16.48 -5.47
CA GLY A 121 3.29 15.52 -4.38
C GLY A 121 2.28 14.44 -4.77
N THR A 122 2.65 13.18 -4.58
CA THR A 122 1.73 12.04 -4.67
C THR A 122 1.74 11.26 -3.35
N THR A 123 0.56 10.87 -2.88
CA THR A 123 0.43 9.94 -1.77
C THR A 123 -0.16 8.64 -2.28
N TYR A 124 0.51 7.54 -1.96
CA TYR A 124 0.10 6.19 -2.25
C TYR A 124 -0.47 5.57 -0.96
N LEU A 125 -1.59 4.87 -1.08
CA LEU A 125 -2.03 3.97 -0.03
C LEU A 125 -1.14 2.73 -0.13
N GLU A 126 -0.39 2.42 0.92
CA GLU A 126 0.23 1.11 1.07
C GLU A 126 -0.90 0.10 1.20
N GLU A 127 -1.14 -0.63 0.12
CA GLU A 127 -1.73 -1.94 0.27
C GLU A 127 -0.66 -2.78 0.94
N PRO A 128 -0.90 -3.31 2.15
CA PRO A 128 0.09 -4.12 2.83
C PRO A 128 0.61 -5.21 1.89
N GLU A 129 1.94 -5.28 1.74
CA GLU A 129 2.63 -6.37 1.04
C GLU A 129 2.36 -7.67 1.80
N TYR A 130 1.23 -8.30 1.48
CA TYR A 130 1.03 -9.71 1.73
C TYR A 130 1.62 -10.43 0.52
N ASP A 131 2.92 -10.72 0.56
CA ASP A 131 3.58 -11.63 -0.38
C ASP A 131 3.08 -13.09 -0.22
N THR A 132 2.10 -13.31 0.68
CA THR A 132 1.23 -14.47 0.66
C THR A 132 -0.09 -14.13 -0.05
N PRO A 133 -0.50 -14.88 -1.09
CA PRO A 133 -1.84 -14.71 -1.64
C PRO A 133 -2.86 -14.88 -0.52
N ASN A 134 -3.76 -13.90 -0.37
CA ASN A 134 -4.88 -13.96 0.57
C ASN A 134 -5.58 -15.31 0.40
N VAL A 135 -5.71 -16.05 1.50
CA VAL A 135 -6.39 -17.34 1.51
C VAL A 135 -7.85 -17.09 1.87
N ARG A 136 -8.76 -17.41 0.94
CA ARG A 136 -10.19 -17.40 1.20
C ARG A 136 -10.64 -18.76 1.69
N GLU A 137 -11.14 -18.80 2.91
CA GLU A 137 -11.90 -19.92 3.46
C GLU A 137 -13.34 -19.84 2.95
N GLU A 138 -13.86 -20.94 2.39
CA GLU A 138 -15.25 -21.09 2.00
C GLU A 138 -15.90 -22.26 2.73
N VAL A 139 -17.02 -21.99 3.40
CA VAL A 139 -17.76 -22.98 4.16
C VAL A 139 -19.25 -22.81 3.88
N VAL A 140 -19.90 -23.87 3.41
CA VAL A 140 -21.36 -23.96 3.41
C VAL A 140 -21.79 -24.55 4.73
N LEU A 141 -22.48 -23.77 5.55
CA LEU A 141 -22.98 -24.15 6.87
C LEU A 141 -24.41 -24.70 6.74
N PRO A 142 -24.65 -26.02 6.88
CA PRO A 142 -25.97 -26.60 6.84
C PRO A 142 -26.60 -26.48 8.23
N VAL A 143 -27.29 -25.36 8.49
CA VAL A 143 -27.98 -25.13 9.77
C VAL A 143 -29.20 -26.06 9.87
N ILE A 144 -29.40 -26.65 11.04
CA ILE A 144 -30.56 -27.50 11.35
C ILE A 144 -31.84 -26.70 11.07
N PRO A 145 -32.76 -27.21 10.24
CA PRO A 145 -34.00 -26.51 9.90
C PRO A 145 -34.81 -26.10 11.15
N GLY A 146 -35.26 -24.85 11.18
CA GLY A 146 -35.98 -24.26 12.31
C GLY A 146 -35.10 -23.67 13.40
N ARG A 147 -33.77 -23.68 13.25
CA ARG A 147 -32.81 -23.05 14.18
C ARG A 147 -32.04 -21.86 13.58
N GLU A 148 -32.49 -21.36 12.43
CA GLU A 148 -31.84 -20.28 11.68
C GLU A 148 -31.71 -19.01 12.51
N ASP A 149 -32.80 -18.54 13.14
CA ASP A 149 -32.78 -17.29 13.92
C ASP A 149 -31.89 -17.38 15.16
N GLU A 150 -31.84 -18.56 15.81
CA GLU A 150 -30.94 -18.84 16.92
C GLU A 150 -29.47 -18.82 16.45
N PHE A 151 -29.20 -19.44 15.30
CA PHE A 151 -27.88 -19.44 14.69
C PHE A 151 -27.44 -18.02 14.31
N GLU A 152 -28.29 -17.24 13.65
CA GLU A 152 -28.00 -15.86 13.26
C GLU A 152 -27.68 -14.98 14.50
N THR A 153 -28.43 -15.17 15.59
CA THR A 153 -28.20 -14.47 16.87
C THR A 153 -26.86 -14.89 17.49
N ALA A 154 -26.56 -16.20 17.52
CA ALA A 154 -25.30 -16.71 18.05
C ALA A 154 -24.11 -16.23 17.19
N PHE A 155 -24.25 -16.28 15.87
CA PHE A 155 -23.23 -15.85 14.91
C PHE A 155 -22.90 -14.36 15.06
N ALA A 156 -23.91 -13.52 15.29
CA ALA A 156 -23.71 -12.09 15.51
C ALA A 156 -22.74 -11.79 16.67
N THR A 157 -22.66 -12.70 17.64
CA THR A 157 -21.68 -12.63 18.74
C THR A 157 -20.37 -13.32 18.37
N ALA A 158 -20.45 -14.55 17.85
CA ALA A 158 -19.29 -15.39 17.54
C ALA A 158 -18.36 -14.78 16.49
N GLN A 159 -18.87 -14.00 15.52
CA GLN A 159 -18.06 -13.33 14.50
C GLN A 159 -16.93 -12.47 15.09
N HIS A 160 -17.11 -11.91 16.29
CA HIS A 160 -16.08 -11.10 16.95
C HIS A 160 -14.92 -11.94 17.49
N ILE A 161 -15.13 -13.23 17.75
CA ILE A 161 -14.10 -14.17 18.21
C ILE A 161 -13.09 -14.40 17.09
N VAL A 162 -13.58 -14.74 15.90
CA VAL A 162 -12.71 -14.95 14.74
C VAL A 162 -12.10 -13.63 14.25
N ALA A 163 -12.85 -12.52 14.31
CA ALA A 163 -12.34 -11.21 13.90
C ALA A 163 -11.19 -10.69 14.76
N ALA A 164 -11.08 -11.14 16.02
CA ALA A 164 -9.98 -10.78 16.91
C ALA A 164 -8.73 -11.66 16.72
N SER A 165 -8.78 -12.67 15.84
CA SER A 165 -7.69 -13.64 15.66
C SER A 165 -6.57 -13.04 14.79
N PRO A 166 -5.29 -13.24 15.15
CA PRO A 166 -4.18 -12.83 14.30
C PRO A 166 -4.28 -13.43 12.89
N GLY A 167 -4.10 -12.60 11.87
CA GLY A 167 -4.19 -12.99 10.46
C GLY A 167 -5.60 -13.02 9.89
N PHE A 168 -6.64 -12.67 10.66
CA PHE A 168 -7.98 -12.41 10.15
C PHE A 168 -8.01 -11.11 9.33
N ARG A 169 -8.72 -11.12 8.20
CA ARG A 169 -8.85 -9.95 7.31
C ARG A 169 -10.28 -9.48 7.13
N ASP A 170 -11.17 -10.38 6.75
CA ASP A 170 -12.57 -10.06 6.45
C ASP A 170 -13.47 -11.29 6.67
N LEU A 171 -14.77 -11.04 6.86
CA LEU A 171 -15.79 -12.07 7.00
C LEU A 171 -17.08 -11.63 6.32
N THR A 172 -17.67 -12.54 5.54
CA THR A 172 -19.05 -12.39 5.08
C THR A 172 -19.86 -13.64 5.39
N LEU A 173 -21.08 -13.45 5.85
CA LEU A 173 -22.08 -14.50 6.01
C LEU A 173 -23.27 -14.17 5.10
N SER A 174 -23.60 -15.08 4.19
CA SER A 174 -24.74 -14.95 3.28
C SER A 174 -25.73 -16.09 3.51
N ARG A 175 -27.02 -15.78 3.50
CA ARG A 175 -28.09 -16.79 3.58
C ARG A 175 -28.45 -17.29 2.19
N GLY A 176 -28.60 -18.60 2.03
CA GLY A 176 -29.05 -19.22 0.79
C GLY A 176 -30.47 -18.78 0.42
N ILE A 177 -30.71 -18.53 -0.87
CA ILE A 177 -32.03 -18.14 -1.37
C ILE A 177 -32.86 -19.39 -1.67
N GLU A 178 -32.27 -20.35 -2.37
CA GLU A 178 -32.91 -21.61 -2.76
C GLU A 178 -33.04 -22.58 -1.57
N THR A 179 -32.08 -22.53 -0.65
CA THR A 179 -32.03 -23.36 0.55
C THR A 179 -31.81 -22.46 1.78
N PRO A 180 -32.87 -21.92 2.41
CA PRO A 180 -32.76 -20.88 3.43
C PRO A 180 -32.08 -21.29 4.74
N ASN A 181 -31.89 -22.58 4.98
CA ASN A 181 -31.15 -23.10 6.13
C ASN A 181 -29.66 -23.38 5.80
N HIS A 182 -29.19 -23.03 4.60
CA HIS A 182 -27.77 -23.07 4.25
C HIS A 182 -27.21 -21.65 4.23
N TYR A 183 -26.03 -21.49 4.83
CA TYR A 183 -25.32 -20.21 4.84
C TYR A 183 -23.96 -20.38 4.18
N LEU A 184 -23.55 -19.40 3.38
CA LEU A 184 -22.19 -19.31 2.88
C LEU A 184 -21.39 -18.39 3.82
N LEU A 185 -20.43 -18.97 4.52
CA LEU A 185 -19.43 -18.27 5.31
C LEU A 185 -18.16 -18.15 4.48
N LEU A 186 -17.71 -16.92 4.26
CA LEU A 186 -16.42 -16.62 3.66
C LEU A 186 -15.57 -15.89 4.70
N ILE A 187 -14.34 -16.36 4.92
CA ILE A 187 -13.36 -15.69 5.78
C ILE A 187 -12.08 -15.50 4.98
N GLU A 188 -11.52 -14.30 5.03
CA GLU A 188 -10.24 -13.99 4.40
C GLU A 188 -9.13 -13.98 5.46
N TRP A 189 -8.06 -14.72 5.17
CA TRP A 189 -6.90 -14.91 6.04
C TRP A 189 -5.60 -14.48 5.34
N ASP A 190 -4.63 -14.04 6.14
CA ASP A 190 -3.27 -13.72 5.67
C ASP A 190 -2.56 -14.94 5.07
N SER A 191 -2.81 -16.13 5.63
CA SER A 191 -2.27 -17.41 5.13
C SER A 191 -3.11 -18.60 5.60
N LEU A 192 -2.85 -19.78 5.03
CA LEU A 192 -3.50 -21.03 5.46
C LEU A 192 -3.12 -21.38 6.91
N GLU A 193 -1.87 -21.14 7.29
CA GLU A 193 -1.34 -21.39 8.64
C GLU A 193 -2.00 -20.48 9.67
N ALA A 194 -2.27 -19.22 9.34
CA ALA A 194 -2.99 -18.29 10.22
C ALA A 194 -4.36 -18.85 10.62
N HIS A 195 -5.07 -19.48 9.68
CA HIS A 195 -6.32 -20.18 9.96
C HIS A 195 -6.09 -21.52 10.69
N GLU A 196 -5.36 -22.47 10.08
CA GLU A 196 -5.32 -23.86 10.57
C GLU A 196 -4.49 -24.05 11.84
N GLN A 197 -3.35 -23.37 11.95
CA GLN A 197 -2.47 -23.49 13.11
C GLN A 197 -2.75 -22.36 14.11
N GLY A 198 -3.01 -21.15 13.61
CA GLY A 198 -3.34 -19.99 14.44
C GLY A 198 -4.73 -20.13 15.04
N PHE A 199 -5.77 -19.83 14.28
CA PHE A 199 -7.14 -19.82 14.80
C PHE A 199 -7.60 -21.19 15.29
N ARG A 200 -7.60 -22.23 14.43
CA ARG A 200 -8.11 -23.57 14.81
C ARG A 200 -7.31 -24.25 15.93
N GLY A 201 -6.05 -23.84 16.12
CA GLY A 201 -5.21 -24.30 17.22
C GLY A 201 -5.37 -23.50 18.52
N SER A 202 -6.16 -22.42 18.53
CA SER A 202 -6.26 -21.49 19.66
C SER A 202 -7.46 -21.76 20.58
N PRO A 203 -7.43 -21.26 21.83
CA PRO A 203 -8.60 -21.26 22.71
C PRO A 203 -9.82 -20.52 22.15
N ALA A 204 -9.60 -19.53 21.28
CA ALA A 204 -10.68 -18.79 20.63
C ALA A 204 -11.51 -19.71 19.71
N TYR A 205 -10.89 -20.70 19.07
CA TYR A 205 -11.62 -21.68 18.29
C TYR A 205 -12.50 -22.57 19.17
N ASP A 206 -12.06 -22.95 20.37
CA ASP A 206 -12.92 -23.71 21.30
C ASP A 206 -14.18 -22.93 21.68
N GLU A 207 -14.04 -21.63 21.93
CA GLU A 207 -15.16 -20.74 22.17
C GLU A 207 -16.09 -20.65 20.95
N TRP A 208 -15.54 -20.42 19.76
CA TRP A 208 -16.27 -20.40 18.49
C TRP A 208 -17.07 -21.69 18.28
N ARG A 209 -16.43 -22.85 18.48
CA ARG A 209 -17.07 -24.16 18.34
C ARG A 209 -18.21 -24.33 19.32
N SER A 210 -18.02 -23.93 20.58
CA SER A 210 -19.06 -24.04 21.60
C SER A 210 -20.33 -23.26 21.24
N GLN A 211 -20.17 -22.09 20.62
CA GLN A 211 -21.28 -21.22 20.24
C GLN A 211 -21.99 -21.70 18.97
N LEU A 212 -21.29 -22.32 18.02
CA LEU A 212 -21.84 -22.53 16.68
C LEU A 212 -22.00 -23.98 16.23
N HIS A 213 -21.11 -24.91 16.64
CA HIS A 213 -21.07 -26.26 16.04
C HIS A 213 -22.36 -27.07 16.25
N HIS A 214 -23.11 -26.79 17.31
CA HIS A 214 -24.35 -27.49 17.63
C HIS A 214 -25.53 -27.06 16.74
N PHE A 215 -25.36 -26.11 15.83
CA PHE A 215 -26.35 -25.73 14.83
C PHE A 215 -26.24 -26.51 13.52
N TYR A 216 -25.18 -27.28 13.30
CA TYR A 216 -24.88 -27.87 11.99
C TYR A 216 -25.28 -29.33 11.90
N GLU A 217 -25.93 -29.71 10.81
CA GLU A 217 -26.17 -31.11 10.45
C GLU A 217 -26.26 -31.28 8.92
N PRO A 218 -25.30 -31.97 8.27
CA PRO A 218 -24.08 -32.58 8.81
C PRO A 218 -23.03 -31.54 9.24
N MET A 219 -21.88 -31.97 9.77
CA MET A 219 -20.76 -31.07 10.01
C MET A 219 -20.25 -30.50 8.67
N PRO A 220 -20.06 -29.17 8.54
CA PRO A 220 -19.63 -28.56 7.29
C PRO A 220 -18.18 -28.92 6.91
N GLU A 221 -17.92 -28.98 5.61
CA GLU A 221 -16.58 -29.08 5.05
C GLU A 221 -15.98 -27.69 4.83
N VAL A 222 -14.68 -27.55 5.06
CA VAL A 222 -13.94 -26.28 4.92
C VAL A 222 -12.99 -26.40 3.74
N ALA A 223 -13.02 -25.43 2.84
CA ALA A 223 -12.11 -25.35 1.68
C ALA A 223 -11.39 -24.00 1.63
N HIS A 224 -10.19 -23.98 1.05
CA HIS A 224 -9.33 -22.80 0.95
C HIS A 224 -8.94 -22.52 -0.49
N PHE A 225 -9.00 -21.25 -0.88
CA PHE A 225 -8.75 -20.81 -2.25
C PHE A 225 -7.86 -19.58 -2.30
N THR A 226 -7.14 -19.44 -3.41
CA THR A 226 -6.44 -18.21 -3.77
C THR A 226 -7.19 -17.56 -4.93
N GLU A 227 -7.40 -16.25 -4.84
CA GLU A 227 -7.99 -15.48 -5.93
C GLU A 227 -7.00 -15.36 -7.10
N LEU A 228 -7.40 -15.79 -8.30
CA LEU A 228 -6.58 -15.66 -9.52
C LEU A 228 -6.92 -14.42 -10.35
N ALA A 229 -8.15 -13.93 -10.28
CA ALA A 229 -8.60 -12.74 -10.97
C ALA A 229 -9.93 -12.24 -10.38
N ARG A 230 -10.11 -10.92 -10.38
CA ARG A 230 -11.38 -10.26 -10.03
C ARG A 230 -11.65 -9.11 -10.98
N LEU A 231 -12.84 -9.11 -11.58
CA LEU A 231 -13.35 -8.00 -12.38
C LEU A 231 -14.46 -7.32 -11.58
N ARG A 232 -14.33 -6.02 -11.30
CA ARG A 232 -15.38 -5.21 -10.67
C ARG A 232 -16.14 -4.45 -11.76
N GLY A 233 -17.47 -4.48 -11.69
CA GLY A 233 -18.37 -3.81 -12.63
C GLY A 233 -18.72 -2.38 -12.21
#